data_AF-A0A2T5RI50-F1
#
_entry.id   AF-A0A2T5RI50-F1
#
_cell.length_a   1.000
_cell.length_b   1.000
_cell.length_c   1.000
_cell.angle_alpha   90.00
_cell.angle_beta   90.00
_cell.angle_gamma   90.00
#
_symmetry.space_group_name_H-M   'P 1'
#
loop_
_entity.id
_entity.type
_entity.pdbx_description
1 polymer ?
#
loop_
_entity_poly.entity_id
_entity_poly.type
_entity_poly.pdbx_seq_one_letter_code
_entity_poly.pdbx_strand_id
1 'polypeptide(L)'
;MSSIKDYLAKIVSEYKEARLHEEFAGHHLGDLMRHQLPEFLEEKLSSNYKIDNYIIKGSIGMGNWAKVPWLAIMNKDITTTTQEGVYVVYLFSQDMERVYLTFNQGVTRSTKEEFTNNRDKLRSKMDLGDFKTDNEIDLAESGKGKAYELSNICYNKYEAEQLINNQIPESELIDDLIQMMKIYQRYYEQYYLELDEAEIETGEGVSENMDDLTTKEKLTQIKNYIKAQGYTYPDNLIENFYLSLKTKPFVLLAGISGTGKTKLVELFAKAIGCSSDNDLFKLISVKPDWNDSADLLGYSNIRGDFQPGPILETIKKASEDPANPYLVCLDEMNLARVEYYFSDFLSKMETRHYDGDQIKTDRLLNENDFDQNDSNDSQAKYSNLHIPDNLYLIGTVNMDETTHPFSKKVLDRANTIEFNQIDLTAFLEEDYSVQAQSLKVNNQFLKTEYLNLKDLLPAKKDEVQRTTEELERLNKILKKANLQVGYRIRDEINFYIVEALDKELLDKNTAFDKEILQKVLPRIQGSSAIIKEILLELFDFFSGSSFSQENGQLSNRVWNYYQANQESFKYPESAEKIAYMLRRFEEDGFTSYWL
;
A
#
# COMPACT_ATOMS: atom_id res chain seq x y z
N MET A 1 37.56 11.17 -22.31
CA MET A 1 38.73 11.24 -21.40
C MET A 1 39.17 9.82 -21.13
N SER A 2 40.46 9.56 -20.89
CA SER A 2 40.96 8.17 -20.83
C SER A 2 41.09 7.62 -19.41
N SER A 3 41.04 8.48 -18.39
CA SER A 3 41.22 8.10 -16.98
C SER A 3 40.21 8.75 -16.05
N ILE A 4 39.93 8.13 -14.91
CA ILE A 4 39.11 8.74 -13.83
C ILE A 4 39.71 10.06 -13.36
N LYS A 5 41.04 10.13 -13.32
CA LYS A 5 41.79 11.34 -12.94
C LYS A 5 41.48 12.51 -13.87
N ASP A 6 41.44 12.28 -15.18
CA ASP A 6 41.13 13.34 -16.15
C ASP A 6 39.72 13.91 -15.91
N TYR A 7 38.75 13.03 -15.62
CA TYR A 7 37.39 13.46 -15.28
C TYR A 7 37.37 14.31 -14.01
N LEU A 8 37.97 13.82 -12.92
CA LEU A 8 38.01 14.54 -11.63
C LEU A 8 38.73 15.88 -11.76
N ALA A 9 39.90 15.90 -12.40
CA ALA A 9 40.69 17.12 -12.63
C ALA A 9 39.92 18.16 -13.45
N LYS A 10 39.15 17.73 -14.46
CA LYS A 10 38.31 18.63 -15.24
C LYS A 10 37.20 19.25 -14.41
N ILE A 11 36.49 18.43 -13.62
CA ILE A 11 35.38 18.90 -12.79
C ILE A 11 35.89 19.95 -11.80
N VAL A 12 36.97 19.67 -11.07
CA VAL A 12 37.49 20.65 -10.08
C VAL A 12 38.04 21.92 -10.72
N SER A 13 38.54 21.85 -11.95
CA SER A 13 39.08 23.01 -12.66
C SER A 13 38.00 23.92 -13.26
N GLU A 14 36.90 23.34 -13.77
CA GLU A 14 35.91 24.08 -14.56
C GLU A 14 34.63 24.41 -13.77
N TYR A 15 34.24 23.59 -12.80
CA TYR A 15 32.91 23.66 -12.19
C TYR A 15 32.65 24.94 -11.40
N LYS A 16 33.65 25.49 -10.71
CA LYS A 16 33.49 26.69 -9.89
C LYS A 16 33.15 27.91 -10.75
N GLU A 17 33.89 28.12 -11.83
CA GLU A 17 33.65 29.20 -12.79
C GLU A 17 32.30 29.01 -13.49
N ALA A 18 32.02 27.79 -13.97
CA ALA A 18 30.74 27.47 -14.61
C ALA A 18 29.54 27.75 -13.68
N ARG A 19 29.63 27.34 -12.41
CA ARG A 19 28.58 27.58 -11.40
C ARG A 19 28.33 29.05 -11.13
N LEU A 20 29.37 29.88 -11.17
CA LEU A 20 29.28 31.30 -10.83
C LEU A 20 28.91 32.18 -12.02
N HIS A 21 29.26 31.77 -13.24
CA HIS A 21 29.27 32.65 -14.40
C HIS A 21 28.59 32.08 -15.65
N GLU A 22 28.26 30.79 -15.71
CA GLU A 22 27.70 30.15 -16.90
C GLU A 22 26.28 29.61 -16.69
N GLU A 23 25.54 29.49 -17.79
CA GLU A 23 24.18 28.94 -17.78
C GLU A 23 24.18 27.44 -17.51
N PHE A 24 23.20 26.99 -16.71
CA PHE A 24 23.08 25.58 -16.31
C PHE A 24 22.60 24.67 -17.46
N ALA A 25 21.68 25.16 -18.30
CA ALA A 25 20.99 24.32 -19.28
C ALA A 25 21.94 23.93 -20.44
N GLY A 26 22.07 22.62 -20.69
CA GLY A 26 22.87 22.09 -21.79
C GLY A 26 24.39 22.21 -21.61
N HIS A 27 24.88 22.60 -20.43
CA HIS A 27 26.30 22.76 -20.17
C HIS A 27 27.06 21.42 -20.24
N HIS A 28 28.26 21.40 -20.82
CA HIS A 28 29.05 20.16 -21.04
C HIS A 28 29.43 19.43 -19.74
N LEU A 29 29.69 20.16 -18.65
CA LEU A 29 29.88 19.56 -17.32
C LEU A 29 28.66 18.76 -16.83
N GLY A 30 27.46 19.12 -17.28
CA GLY A 30 26.24 18.36 -16.99
C GLY A 30 26.24 17.00 -17.68
N ASP A 31 26.68 16.93 -18.93
CA ASP A 31 26.82 15.68 -19.68
C ASP A 31 27.97 14.81 -19.12
N LEU A 32 29.09 15.47 -18.81
CA LEU A 32 30.25 14.80 -18.20
C LEU A 32 29.89 14.12 -16.88
N MET A 33 29.14 14.80 -16.00
CA MET A 33 28.74 14.25 -14.70
C MET A 33 27.59 13.25 -14.79
N ARG A 34 26.60 13.46 -15.68
CA ARG A 34 25.39 12.62 -15.73
C ARG A 34 25.54 11.37 -16.60
N HIS A 35 26.45 11.37 -17.57
CA HIS A 35 26.59 10.28 -18.54
C HIS A 35 28.05 9.79 -18.64
N GLN A 36 28.99 10.65 -19.05
CA GLN A 36 30.33 10.18 -19.42
C GLN A 36 31.11 9.55 -18.26
N LEU A 37 31.08 10.18 -17.07
CA LEU A 37 31.76 9.65 -15.90
C LEU A 37 31.05 8.41 -15.33
N PRO A 38 29.72 8.37 -15.19
CA PRO A 38 29.00 7.13 -14.88
C PRO A 38 29.33 5.96 -15.81
N GLU A 39 29.25 6.15 -17.13
CA GLU A 39 29.57 5.11 -18.13
C GLU A 39 31.00 4.59 -17.99
N PHE A 40 31.97 5.50 -17.77
CA PHE A 40 33.36 5.12 -17.52
C PHE A 40 33.49 4.25 -16.26
N LEU A 41 32.80 4.60 -15.18
CA LEU A 41 32.85 3.83 -13.92
C LEU A 41 32.16 2.47 -14.06
N GLU A 42 31.06 2.39 -14.81
CA GLU A 42 30.40 1.12 -15.13
C GLU A 42 31.35 0.18 -15.86
N GLU A 43 32.04 0.66 -16.90
CA GLU A 43 33.03 -0.12 -17.64
C GLU A 43 34.16 -0.62 -16.71
N LYS A 44 34.73 0.26 -15.88
CA LYS A 44 35.82 -0.10 -14.96
C LYS A 44 35.41 -1.09 -13.88
N LEU A 45 34.20 -0.98 -13.36
CA LEU A 45 33.71 -1.83 -12.27
C LEU A 45 33.15 -3.17 -12.76
N SER A 46 32.70 -3.26 -14.02
CA SER A 46 32.12 -4.47 -14.62
C SER A 46 33.01 -5.72 -14.54
N SER A 47 34.34 -5.55 -14.45
CA SER A 47 35.29 -6.66 -14.33
C SER A 47 35.28 -7.33 -12.95
N ASN A 48 34.88 -6.59 -11.91
CA ASN A 48 34.96 -7.04 -10.52
C ASN A 48 33.57 -7.18 -9.86
N TYR A 49 32.54 -6.53 -10.40
CA TYR A 49 31.21 -6.46 -9.81
C TYR A 49 30.13 -6.71 -10.87
N LYS A 50 29.01 -7.32 -10.45
CA LYS A 50 27.79 -7.41 -11.27
C LYS A 50 27.17 -6.02 -11.38
N ILE A 51 27.59 -5.26 -12.39
CA ILE A 51 27.25 -3.83 -12.51
C ILE A 51 25.74 -3.59 -12.64
N ASP A 52 24.99 -4.57 -13.17
CA ASP A 52 23.51 -4.53 -13.23
C ASP A 52 22.82 -4.40 -11.87
N ASN A 53 23.50 -4.73 -10.77
CA ASN A 53 22.98 -4.56 -9.42
C ASN A 53 23.16 -3.12 -8.89
N TYR A 54 23.85 -2.25 -9.63
CA TYR A 54 24.17 -0.90 -9.20
C TYR A 54 23.52 0.16 -10.09
N ILE A 55 23.32 1.35 -9.52
CA ILE A 55 22.94 2.57 -10.21
C ILE A 55 24.08 3.57 -9.99
N ILE A 56 24.74 3.98 -11.07
CA ILE A 56 25.74 5.04 -11.04
C ILE A 56 25.12 6.32 -11.57
N LYS A 57 25.10 7.36 -10.76
CA LYS A 57 24.41 8.62 -11.08
C LYS A 57 25.18 9.82 -10.60
N GLY A 58 25.45 10.75 -11.52
CA GLY A 58 25.95 12.09 -11.17
C GLY A 58 24.86 13.15 -11.13
N SER A 59 25.08 14.18 -10.33
CA SER A 59 24.22 15.35 -10.25
C SER A 59 25.03 16.63 -10.06
N ILE A 60 24.72 17.61 -10.91
CA ILE A 60 25.17 18.99 -10.78
C ILE A 60 24.02 19.91 -10.33
N GLY A 61 22.93 19.33 -9.82
CA GLY A 61 21.68 20.01 -9.50
C GLY A 61 20.56 19.79 -10.53
N MET A 62 19.36 20.27 -10.20
CA MET A 62 18.13 20.16 -11.00
C MET A 62 17.61 21.57 -11.32
N GLY A 63 17.90 22.06 -12.52
CA GLY A 63 17.52 23.41 -12.98
C GLY A 63 18.43 24.54 -12.48
N ASN A 64 19.20 24.32 -11.41
CA ASN A 64 20.21 25.23 -10.90
C ASN A 64 21.48 24.45 -10.51
N TRP A 65 22.64 25.11 -10.59
CA TRP A 65 23.91 24.53 -10.17
C TRP A 65 23.93 24.18 -8.68
N ALA A 66 24.26 22.93 -8.36
CA ALA A 66 24.49 22.49 -7.00
C ALA A 66 25.78 23.09 -6.46
N LYS A 67 25.76 23.54 -5.20
CA LYS A 67 26.97 23.97 -4.49
C LYS A 67 27.98 22.84 -4.34
N VAL A 68 27.48 21.65 -4.01
CA VAL A 68 28.23 20.40 -3.87
C VAL A 68 27.68 19.44 -4.92
N PRO A 69 28.25 19.38 -6.14
CA PRO A 69 27.94 18.33 -7.09
C PRO A 69 28.44 16.99 -6.55
N TRP A 70 27.89 15.91 -7.07
CA TRP A 70 28.21 14.58 -6.59
C TRP A 70 28.02 13.51 -7.65
N LEU A 71 28.66 12.36 -7.45
CA LEU A 71 28.42 11.14 -8.21
C LEU A 71 28.31 9.95 -7.26
N ALA A 72 27.15 9.30 -7.24
CA ALA A 72 26.84 8.19 -6.35
C ALA A 72 26.81 6.86 -7.12
N ILE A 73 27.23 5.80 -6.44
CA ILE A 73 27.18 4.40 -6.83
C ILE A 73 26.33 3.68 -5.78
N MET A 74 25.12 3.28 -6.15
CA MET A 74 24.11 2.75 -5.24
C MET A 74 23.78 1.31 -5.63
N ASN A 75 23.81 0.39 -4.67
CA ASN A 75 23.28 -0.96 -4.86
C ASN A 75 21.75 -0.89 -4.86
N LYS A 76 21.10 -1.44 -5.89
CA LYS A 76 19.65 -1.36 -6.13
C LYS A 76 18.82 -1.94 -4.98
N ASP A 77 19.35 -2.95 -4.29
CA ASP A 77 18.68 -3.56 -3.14
C ASP A 77 18.73 -2.62 -1.93
N ILE A 78 19.87 -1.96 -1.71
CA ILE A 78 20.06 -1.03 -0.57
C ILE A 78 19.28 0.28 -0.78
N THR A 79 19.43 0.90 -1.95
CA THR A 79 18.75 2.16 -2.28
C THR A 79 18.82 2.49 -3.77
N THR A 80 17.79 3.14 -4.29
CA THR A 80 17.75 3.69 -5.65
C THR A 80 17.86 5.21 -5.70
N THR A 81 18.03 5.86 -4.54
CA THR A 81 18.05 7.32 -4.39
C THR A 81 19.11 7.79 -3.38
N THR A 82 19.72 8.95 -3.61
CA THR A 82 20.67 9.56 -2.66
C THR A 82 19.96 10.29 -1.49
N GLN A 83 18.65 10.10 -1.33
CA GLN A 83 17.88 10.70 -0.25
C GLN A 83 17.85 9.84 1.02
N GLU A 84 18.10 8.54 0.88
CA GLU A 84 18.08 7.51 1.92
C GLU A 84 19.05 6.36 1.61
N GLY A 85 19.24 5.46 2.56
CA GLY A 85 20.15 4.33 2.43
C GLY A 85 21.62 4.74 2.51
N VAL A 86 22.51 3.77 2.27
CA VAL A 86 23.96 3.95 2.30
C VAL A 86 24.53 3.62 0.92
N TYR A 87 25.52 4.38 0.48
CA TYR A 87 26.08 4.27 -0.86
C TYR A 87 27.50 4.86 -0.93
N VAL A 88 28.23 4.49 -1.98
CA VAL A 88 29.52 5.11 -2.30
C VAL A 88 29.27 6.38 -3.10
N VAL A 89 29.91 7.49 -2.76
CA VAL A 89 29.71 8.76 -3.45
C VAL A 89 30.98 9.61 -3.49
N TYR A 90 31.26 10.16 -4.67
CA TYR A 90 32.18 11.26 -4.87
C TYR A 90 31.48 12.57 -4.55
N LEU A 91 32.01 13.32 -3.58
CA LEU A 91 31.51 14.64 -3.18
C LEU A 91 32.58 15.69 -3.49
N PHE A 92 32.19 16.76 -4.16
CA PHE A 92 33.09 17.87 -4.51
C PHE A 92 32.81 19.06 -3.61
N SER A 93 33.82 19.58 -2.91
CA SER A 93 33.66 20.72 -2.00
C SER A 93 33.14 21.95 -2.73
N GLN A 94 32.41 22.82 -2.04
CA GLN A 94 31.75 24.00 -2.61
C GLN A 94 32.73 24.95 -3.34
N ASP A 95 33.96 25.00 -2.86
CA ASP A 95 35.08 25.78 -3.42
C ASP A 95 35.82 25.07 -4.57
N MET A 96 35.48 23.81 -4.85
CA MET A 96 36.12 22.89 -5.79
C MET A 96 37.60 22.58 -5.49
N GLU A 97 38.06 22.83 -4.26
CA GLU A 97 39.45 22.56 -3.87
C GLU A 97 39.68 21.11 -3.46
N ARG A 98 38.62 20.35 -3.15
CA ARG A 98 38.71 19.00 -2.60
C ARG A 98 37.68 18.07 -3.25
N VAL A 99 38.09 16.83 -3.48
CA VAL A 99 37.21 15.72 -3.87
C VAL A 99 37.28 14.65 -2.80
N TYR A 100 36.13 14.19 -2.34
CA TYR A 100 36.04 13.13 -1.35
C TYR A 100 35.41 11.90 -1.99
N LEU A 101 36.11 10.76 -1.96
CA LEU A 101 35.48 9.46 -2.16
C LEU A 101 34.96 8.99 -0.80
N THR A 102 33.65 8.82 -0.68
CA THR A 102 33.02 8.57 0.61
C THR A 102 32.13 7.33 0.58
N PHE A 103 32.05 6.64 1.71
CA PHE A 103 30.93 5.78 2.04
C PHE A 103 29.98 6.59 2.92
N ASN A 104 28.82 6.93 2.37
CA ASN A 104 27.95 7.96 2.93
C ASN A 104 26.47 7.56 2.89
N GLN A 105 25.64 8.35 3.57
CA GLN A 105 24.25 8.05 3.84
C GLN A 105 23.33 9.15 3.33
N GLY A 106 22.12 8.79 2.94
CA GLY A 106 21.08 9.76 2.62
C GLY A 106 20.61 10.52 3.85
N VAL A 107 20.59 11.85 3.75
CA VAL A 107 20.26 12.78 4.87
C VAL A 107 18.91 13.49 4.71
N THR A 108 18.14 13.15 3.66
CA THR A 108 16.89 13.87 3.36
C THR A 108 15.70 13.25 4.07
N ARG A 109 15.71 11.93 4.26
CA ARG A 109 14.62 11.17 4.91
C ARG A 109 14.94 10.70 6.33
N SER A 110 16.12 11.04 6.83
CA SER A 110 16.60 10.69 8.16
C SER A 110 16.87 11.95 8.98
N THR A 111 16.66 11.86 10.29
CA THR A 111 17.00 12.95 11.21
C THR A 111 18.52 13.02 11.44
N LYS A 112 19.01 14.19 11.90
CA LYS A 112 20.44 14.36 12.20
C LYS A 112 20.95 13.32 13.18
N GLU A 113 20.16 13.02 14.19
CA GLU A 113 20.50 12.04 15.22
C GLU A 113 20.59 10.62 14.66
N GLU A 114 19.62 10.21 13.83
CA GLU A 114 19.59 8.90 13.17
C GLU A 114 20.85 8.64 12.34
N PHE A 115 21.19 9.54 11.40
CA PHE A 115 22.33 9.29 10.52
C PHE A 115 23.67 9.40 11.27
N THR A 116 23.77 10.22 12.33
CA THR A 116 24.98 10.25 13.16
C THR A 116 25.13 8.98 14.00
N ASN A 117 24.04 8.47 14.56
CA ASN A 117 24.07 7.23 15.33
C ASN A 117 24.41 6.03 14.44
N ASN A 118 23.82 5.96 13.25
CA ASN A 118 24.12 4.89 12.30
C ASN A 118 25.58 4.97 11.81
N ARG A 119 26.09 6.18 11.53
CA ARG A 119 27.50 6.40 11.20
C ARG A 119 28.42 5.85 12.27
N ASP A 120 28.19 6.21 13.53
CA ASP A 120 29.06 5.81 14.64
C ASP A 120 28.97 4.29 14.91
N LYS A 121 27.78 3.71 14.72
CA LYS A 121 27.58 2.26 14.72
C LYS A 121 28.38 1.57 13.62
N LEU A 122 28.32 2.04 12.37
CA LEU A 122 29.04 1.41 11.27
C LEU A 122 30.56 1.57 11.42
N ARG A 123 31.04 2.73 11.89
CA ARG A 123 32.47 2.95 12.20
C ARG A 123 33.02 2.03 13.29
N SER A 124 32.19 1.65 14.25
CA SER A 124 32.63 0.76 15.34
C SER A 124 32.55 -0.72 15.00
N LYS A 125 31.71 -1.10 14.04
CA LYS A 125 31.48 -2.51 13.68
C LYS A 125 32.24 -2.96 12.43
N MET A 126 32.32 -2.10 11.41
CA MET A 126 32.91 -2.46 10.13
C MET A 126 34.42 -2.26 10.12
N ASP A 127 35.13 -3.17 9.46
CA ASP A 127 36.47 -2.88 8.97
C ASP A 127 36.36 -1.94 7.76
N LEU A 128 36.79 -0.70 7.96
CA LEU A 128 36.77 0.39 6.99
C LEU A 128 38.14 0.61 6.34
N GLY A 129 39.09 -0.33 6.49
CA GLY A 129 40.44 -0.20 5.93
C GLY A 129 41.17 1.05 6.40
N ASP A 130 41.99 1.62 5.52
CA ASP A 130 42.80 2.82 5.80
C ASP A 130 42.04 4.14 5.56
N PHE A 131 40.72 4.09 5.35
CA PHE A 131 39.90 5.28 5.12
C PHE A 131 39.67 6.09 6.42
N LYS A 132 39.61 7.41 6.28
CA LYS A 132 39.45 8.34 7.41
C LYS A 132 38.04 8.33 7.99
N THR A 133 37.94 8.54 9.30
CA THR A 133 36.68 8.57 10.09
C THR A 133 36.65 9.72 11.11
N ASP A 134 37.57 10.68 11.00
CA ASP A 134 37.81 11.78 11.96
C ASP A 134 36.77 12.93 11.88
N ASN A 135 35.84 12.89 10.92
CA ASN A 135 34.87 13.95 10.62
C ASN A 135 35.50 15.27 10.12
N GLU A 136 36.71 15.24 9.58
CA GLU A 136 37.38 16.42 9.01
C GLU A 136 37.01 16.67 7.53
N ILE A 137 35.85 16.19 7.09
CA ILE A 137 35.33 16.53 5.77
C ILE A 137 34.86 17.99 5.78
N ASP A 138 35.32 18.76 4.81
CA ASP A 138 34.89 20.12 4.55
C ASP A 138 34.30 20.22 3.13
N LEU A 139 32.97 20.26 3.04
CA LEU A 139 32.21 20.31 1.79
C LEU A 139 31.53 21.65 1.59
N ALA A 140 30.93 22.24 2.63
CA ALA A 140 30.22 23.51 2.49
C ALA A 140 30.09 24.24 3.84
N GLU A 141 29.90 25.56 3.78
CA GLU A 141 29.68 26.38 4.98
C GLU A 141 28.31 26.13 5.63
N SER A 142 27.30 25.73 4.84
CA SER A 142 25.91 25.54 5.31
C SER A 142 25.08 24.65 4.39
N GLY A 143 23.89 24.25 4.85
CA GLY A 143 22.91 23.50 4.07
C GLY A 143 23.24 22.00 3.96
N LYS A 144 22.81 21.37 2.85
CA LYS A 144 22.95 19.92 2.65
C LYS A 144 24.41 19.44 2.66
N GLY A 145 25.37 20.29 2.27
CA GLY A 145 26.79 19.94 2.36
C GLY A 145 27.24 19.64 3.80
N LYS A 146 26.80 20.42 4.79
CA LYS A 146 27.06 20.14 6.22
C LYS A 146 26.38 18.85 6.69
N ALA A 147 25.21 18.52 6.17
CA ALA A 147 24.57 17.25 6.48
C ALA A 147 25.39 16.07 5.93
N TYR A 148 25.91 16.17 4.71
CA TYR A 148 26.77 15.14 4.11
C TYR A 148 28.10 14.93 4.85
N GLU A 149 28.68 16.00 5.41
CA GLU A 149 29.86 15.90 6.29
C GLU A 149 29.54 15.06 7.53
N LEU A 150 28.38 15.32 8.15
CA LEU A 150 27.96 14.66 9.38
C LEU A 150 27.50 13.21 9.17
N SER A 151 26.96 12.86 8.01
CA SER A 151 26.51 11.50 7.68
C SER A 151 27.62 10.58 7.17
N ASN A 152 28.81 11.10 6.92
CA ASN A 152 29.91 10.34 6.32
C ASN A 152 30.44 9.21 7.22
N ILE A 153 30.44 7.96 6.73
CA ILE A 153 30.94 6.81 7.47
C ILE A 153 32.46 6.72 7.37
N CYS A 154 33.01 6.73 6.16
CA CYS A 154 34.46 6.84 5.95
C CYS A 154 34.77 7.49 4.61
N TYR A 155 35.99 8.01 4.47
CA TYR A 155 36.37 8.70 3.25
C TYR A 155 37.87 8.65 2.93
N ASN A 156 38.19 8.89 1.66
CA ASN A 156 39.49 9.41 1.26
C ASN A 156 39.35 10.84 0.69
N LYS A 157 40.37 11.67 0.87
CA LYS A 157 40.39 13.07 0.42
C LYS A 157 41.48 13.26 -0.63
N TYR A 158 41.11 13.86 -1.75
CA TYR A 158 42.03 14.29 -2.80
C TYR A 158 42.01 15.81 -2.91
N GLU A 159 43.19 16.43 -2.85
CA GLU A 159 43.31 17.87 -3.11
C GLU A 159 43.27 18.12 -4.63
N ALA A 160 42.48 19.10 -5.06
CA ALA A 160 42.30 19.42 -6.47
C ALA A 160 43.63 19.77 -7.16
N GLU A 161 44.51 20.50 -6.48
CA GLU A 161 45.83 20.84 -7.00
C GLU A 161 46.67 19.59 -7.31
N GLN A 162 46.57 18.54 -6.47
CA GLN A 162 47.30 17.29 -6.68
C GLN A 162 46.72 16.50 -7.87
N LEU A 163 45.40 16.51 -8.05
CA LEU A 163 44.73 15.91 -9.22
C LEU A 163 45.14 16.62 -10.52
N ILE A 164 45.12 17.96 -10.53
CA ILE A 164 45.47 18.80 -11.68
C ILE A 164 46.95 18.64 -12.05
N ASN A 165 47.83 18.63 -11.05
CA ASN A 165 49.28 18.53 -11.24
C ASN A 165 49.80 17.10 -11.39
N ASN A 166 48.91 16.11 -11.55
CA ASN A 166 49.26 14.68 -11.72
C ASN A 166 50.10 14.09 -10.57
N GLN A 167 49.91 14.59 -9.35
CA GLN A 167 50.62 14.09 -8.17
C GLN A 167 49.96 12.84 -7.57
N ILE A 168 48.69 12.58 -7.91
CA ILE A 168 47.98 11.35 -7.55
C ILE A 168 47.95 10.44 -8.79
N PRO A 169 48.56 9.23 -8.72
CA PRO A 169 48.50 8.25 -9.79
C PRO A 169 47.06 7.77 -10.05
N GLU A 170 46.75 7.42 -11.31
CA GLU A 170 45.43 6.86 -11.64
C GLU A 170 45.16 5.53 -10.92
N SER A 171 46.20 4.70 -10.74
CA SER A 171 46.08 3.43 -10.02
C SER A 171 45.60 3.64 -8.59
N GLU A 172 46.05 4.70 -7.91
CA GLU A 172 45.63 5.02 -6.55
C GLU A 172 44.13 5.32 -6.49
N LEU A 173 43.61 6.15 -7.39
CA LEU A 173 42.18 6.48 -7.45
C LEU A 173 41.30 5.25 -7.73
N ILE A 174 41.76 4.35 -8.60
CA ILE A 174 41.05 3.11 -8.94
C ILE A 174 41.12 2.12 -7.78
N ASP A 175 42.28 1.96 -7.15
CA ASP A 175 42.46 1.07 -6.00
C ASP A 175 41.60 1.53 -4.83
N ASP A 176 41.56 2.84 -4.54
CA ASP A 176 40.70 3.43 -3.52
C ASP A 176 39.22 3.18 -3.82
N LEU A 177 38.78 3.37 -5.07
CA LEU A 177 37.40 3.07 -5.48
C LEU A 177 37.08 1.58 -5.29
N ILE A 178 37.98 0.69 -5.70
CA ILE A 178 37.79 -0.75 -5.54
C ILE A 178 37.72 -1.13 -4.06
N GLN A 179 38.56 -0.55 -3.21
CA GLN A 179 38.53 -0.79 -1.76
C GLN A 179 37.23 -0.25 -1.13
N MET A 180 36.77 0.93 -1.54
CA MET A 180 35.49 1.49 -1.08
C MET A 180 34.30 0.62 -1.52
N MET A 181 34.33 0.11 -2.74
CA MET A 181 33.32 -0.84 -3.24
C MET A 181 33.35 -2.17 -2.49
N LYS A 182 34.52 -2.66 -2.06
CA LYS A 182 34.62 -3.83 -1.17
C LYS A 182 34.00 -3.56 0.20
N ILE A 183 34.19 -2.36 0.76
CA ILE A 183 33.51 -1.96 2.00
C ILE A 183 32.01 -1.94 1.78
N TYR A 184 31.55 -1.40 0.65
CA TYR A 184 30.12 -1.35 0.34
C TYR A 184 29.52 -2.75 0.11
N GLN A 185 30.24 -3.63 -0.57
CA GLN A 185 29.84 -5.03 -0.71
C GLN A 185 29.84 -5.76 0.63
N ARG A 186 30.83 -5.52 1.50
CA ARG A 186 30.83 -6.07 2.86
C ARG A 186 29.67 -5.53 3.69
N TYR A 187 29.35 -4.25 3.56
CA TYR A 187 28.14 -3.68 4.15
C TYR A 187 26.94 -4.46 3.62
N TYR A 188 26.83 -4.67 2.31
CA TYR A 188 25.74 -5.44 1.74
C TYR A 188 25.68 -6.87 2.30
N GLU A 189 26.79 -7.61 2.33
CA GLU A 189 26.81 -9.03 2.71
C GLU A 189 26.70 -9.28 4.22
N GLN A 190 27.36 -8.46 5.04
CA GLN A 190 27.50 -8.69 6.49
C GLN A 190 26.65 -7.76 7.34
N TYR A 191 26.06 -6.73 6.75
CA TYR A 191 25.29 -5.76 7.52
C TYR A 191 23.94 -5.50 6.92
N TYR A 192 23.78 -5.50 5.59
CA TYR A 192 22.49 -5.34 4.97
C TYR A 192 21.78 -6.69 4.89
N LEU A 193 22.45 -7.73 4.37
CA LEU A 193 21.93 -9.09 4.35
C LEU A 193 21.93 -9.75 5.73
N GLU A 194 22.85 -9.42 6.64
CA GLU A 194 22.69 -9.80 8.05
C GLU A 194 21.69 -8.90 8.79
N LEU A 195 21.39 -7.67 8.36
CA LEU A 195 20.21 -6.96 8.89
C LEU A 195 18.93 -7.56 8.30
N ASP A 196 18.94 -8.08 7.07
CA ASP A 196 17.82 -8.82 6.48
C ASP A 196 17.68 -10.20 7.16
N GLU A 197 18.77 -10.94 7.35
CA GLU A 197 18.85 -12.26 8.00
C GLU A 197 18.78 -12.18 9.53
N ALA A 198 19.18 -11.08 10.17
CA ALA A 198 18.98 -10.84 11.60
C ALA A 198 17.75 -9.96 11.90
N GLU A 199 17.09 -9.35 10.91
CA GLU A 199 15.64 -9.05 10.99
C GLU A 199 14.83 -10.34 10.82
N ILE A 200 15.42 -11.40 10.24
CA ILE A 200 14.92 -12.78 10.29
C ILE A 200 15.33 -13.53 11.58
N GLU A 201 16.51 -13.25 12.20
CA GLU A 201 17.04 -14.02 13.36
C GLU A 201 17.20 -13.28 14.71
N THR A 202 17.24 -11.93 14.78
CA THR A 202 17.40 -11.16 16.04
C THR A 202 16.17 -10.36 16.47
N GLY A 203 15.01 -10.97 16.26
CA GLY A 203 13.78 -10.68 17.01
C GLY A 203 13.85 -11.08 18.49
N GLU A 204 14.97 -10.91 19.20
CA GLU A 204 15.00 -11.03 20.67
C GLU A 204 14.99 -9.64 21.33
N GLY A 205 13.97 -8.87 20.97
CA GLY A 205 13.07 -8.28 21.94
C GLY A 205 11.76 -9.09 21.94
N VAL A 206 11.79 -10.25 22.60
CA VAL A 206 10.68 -11.23 22.70
C VAL A 206 10.19 -11.77 21.33
N SER A 207 10.88 -12.78 20.79
CA SER A 207 10.32 -13.64 19.74
C SER A 207 9.31 -14.58 20.39
N GLU A 208 8.05 -14.16 20.46
CA GLU A 208 6.98 -15.12 20.25
C GLU A 208 7.03 -15.48 18.76
N ASN A 209 7.00 -16.77 18.42
CA ASN A 209 6.79 -17.22 17.04
C ASN A 209 5.70 -16.34 16.39
N MET A 210 6.01 -15.56 15.35
CA MET A 210 5.02 -14.68 14.70
C MET A 210 3.91 -15.47 13.97
N ASP A 211 4.10 -16.78 13.78
CA ASP A 211 3.03 -17.73 13.41
C ASP A 211 2.13 -18.14 14.60
N ASP A 212 2.61 -18.04 15.84
CA ASP A 212 1.85 -18.31 17.08
C ASP A 212 1.05 -17.09 17.57
N LEU A 213 1.33 -15.87 17.05
CA LEU A 213 0.50 -14.71 17.37
C LEU A 213 -0.94 -14.93 16.94
N THR A 214 -1.85 -14.66 17.86
CA THR A 214 -3.28 -14.62 17.59
C THR A 214 -3.58 -13.54 16.53
N THR A 215 -4.69 -13.70 15.82
CA THR A 215 -5.12 -12.69 14.84
C THR A 215 -5.29 -11.30 15.48
N LYS A 216 -5.73 -11.26 16.74
CA LYS A 216 -5.90 -10.04 17.52
C LYS A 216 -4.59 -9.31 17.79
N GLU A 217 -3.52 -10.05 18.10
CA GLU A 217 -2.19 -9.47 18.28
C GLU A 217 -1.62 -8.94 16.97
N LYS A 218 -1.79 -9.69 15.87
CA LYS A 218 -1.40 -9.24 14.52
C LYS A 218 -2.11 -7.94 14.14
N LEU A 219 -3.41 -7.82 14.41
CA LEU A 219 -4.17 -6.58 14.16
C LEU A 219 -3.74 -5.43 15.06
N THR A 220 -3.39 -5.70 16.32
CA THR A 220 -2.80 -4.68 17.20
C THR A 220 -1.47 -4.15 16.63
N GLN A 221 -0.61 -5.02 16.11
CA GLN A 221 0.63 -4.60 15.45
C GLN A 221 0.35 -3.79 14.18
N ILE A 222 -0.61 -4.20 13.35
CA ILE A 222 -1.03 -3.44 12.16
C ILE A 222 -1.52 -2.04 12.56
N LYS A 223 -2.37 -1.92 13.59
CA LYS A 223 -2.83 -0.63 14.11
C LYS A 223 -1.66 0.24 14.58
N ASN A 224 -0.71 -0.35 15.32
CA ASN A 224 0.49 0.35 15.78
C ASN A 224 1.38 0.81 14.62
N TYR A 225 1.53 -0.01 13.58
CA TYR A 225 2.24 0.36 12.35
C TYR A 225 1.59 1.55 11.66
N ILE A 226 0.28 1.47 11.42
CA ILE A 226 -0.49 2.55 10.79
C ILE A 226 -0.35 3.85 11.60
N LYS A 227 -0.45 3.75 12.93
CA LYS A 227 -0.23 4.86 13.86
C LYS A 227 1.17 5.45 13.76
N ALA A 228 2.22 4.63 13.74
CA ALA A 228 3.60 5.08 13.57
C ALA A 228 3.84 5.82 12.25
N GLN A 229 3.04 5.55 11.21
CA GLN A 229 3.06 6.29 9.94
C GLN A 229 2.31 7.64 10.00
N GLY A 230 1.77 8.02 11.17
CA GLY A 230 1.04 9.27 11.39
C GLY A 230 -0.44 9.22 11.03
N TYR A 231 -1.03 8.02 10.93
CA TYR A 231 -2.44 7.85 10.57
C TYR A 231 -3.22 7.18 11.70
N THR A 232 -4.42 7.69 11.94
CA THR A 232 -5.35 7.16 12.92
C THR A 232 -6.68 6.88 12.24
N TYR A 233 -7.35 5.82 12.69
CA TYR A 233 -8.64 5.42 12.18
C TYR A 233 -9.58 5.16 13.37
N PRO A 234 -10.90 5.35 13.19
CA PRO A 234 -11.88 5.04 14.23
C PRO A 234 -11.74 3.61 14.75
N ASP A 235 -12.13 3.42 16.01
CA ASP A 235 -12.12 2.11 16.66
C ASP A 235 -12.88 1.07 15.82
N ASN A 236 -12.38 -0.15 15.84
CA ASN A 236 -12.90 -1.31 15.12
C ASN A 236 -12.86 -1.21 13.58
N LEU A 237 -12.38 -0.10 12.98
CA LEU A 237 -12.33 0.03 11.52
C LEU A 237 -11.36 -0.98 10.89
N ILE A 238 -10.19 -1.17 11.50
CA ILE A 238 -9.15 -2.08 10.99
C ILE A 238 -9.58 -3.54 11.14
N GLU A 239 -10.19 -3.88 12.28
CA GLU A 239 -10.81 -5.18 12.52
C GLU A 239 -11.92 -5.46 11.51
N ASN A 240 -12.79 -4.48 11.26
CA ASN A 240 -13.84 -4.56 10.27
C ASN A 240 -13.26 -4.79 8.87
N PHE A 241 -12.28 -3.98 8.45
CA PHE A 241 -11.62 -4.13 7.15
C PHE A 241 -10.96 -5.51 6.97
N TYR A 242 -10.27 -6.01 8.00
CA TYR A 242 -9.71 -7.35 8.01
C TYR A 242 -10.78 -8.45 7.87
N LEU A 243 -11.84 -8.39 8.68
CA LEU A 243 -12.95 -9.35 8.63
C LEU A 243 -13.68 -9.31 7.28
N SER A 244 -13.84 -8.13 6.71
CA SER A 244 -14.44 -7.94 5.38
C SER A 244 -13.59 -8.64 4.31
N LEU A 245 -12.27 -8.44 4.30
CA LEU A 245 -11.35 -9.11 3.37
C LEU A 245 -11.33 -10.63 3.55
N LYS A 246 -11.33 -11.08 4.81
CA LYS A 246 -11.24 -12.51 5.12
C LYS A 246 -12.47 -13.28 4.67
N THR A 247 -13.65 -12.74 4.92
CA THR A 247 -14.92 -13.40 4.57
C THR A 247 -15.25 -13.26 3.09
N LYS A 248 -14.85 -12.15 2.47
CA LYS A 248 -15.04 -11.88 1.05
C LYS A 248 -13.83 -11.13 0.48
N PRO A 249 -13.09 -11.69 -0.49
CA PRO A 249 -11.91 -11.03 -1.07
C PRO A 249 -12.27 -9.88 -2.04
N PHE A 250 -13.37 -9.17 -1.79
CA PHE A 250 -13.77 -7.96 -2.50
C PHE A 250 -14.43 -6.96 -1.54
N VAL A 251 -13.77 -5.84 -1.31
CA VAL A 251 -14.22 -4.78 -0.39
C VAL A 251 -14.32 -3.45 -1.14
N LEU A 252 -15.35 -2.66 -0.87
CA LEU A 252 -15.54 -1.31 -1.36
C LEU A 252 -15.40 -0.34 -0.19
N LEU A 253 -14.52 0.64 -0.32
CA LEU A 253 -14.36 1.75 0.62
C LEU A 253 -15.05 2.97 0.02
N ALA A 254 -16.11 3.44 0.65
CA ALA A 254 -16.93 4.55 0.19
C ALA A 254 -16.84 5.73 1.15
N GLY A 255 -16.70 6.94 0.64
CA GLY A 255 -16.74 8.15 1.48
C GLY A 255 -16.40 9.40 0.69
N ILE A 256 -16.38 10.54 1.36
CA ILE A 256 -16.02 11.84 0.76
C ILE A 256 -14.56 11.80 0.26
N SER A 257 -14.24 12.59 -0.77
CA SER A 257 -12.85 12.72 -1.21
C SER A 257 -11.94 13.19 -0.07
N GLY A 258 -10.71 12.67 -0.02
CA GLY A 258 -9.73 13.05 1.00
C GLY A 258 -9.87 12.38 2.38
N THR A 259 -10.79 11.43 2.57
CA THR A 259 -10.97 10.70 3.86
C THR A 259 -9.96 9.57 4.10
N GLY A 260 -8.92 9.46 3.27
CA GLY A 260 -7.83 8.49 3.48
C GLY A 260 -8.16 7.04 3.07
N LYS A 261 -9.18 6.80 2.24
CA LYS A 261 -9.59 5.45 1.77
C LYS A 261 -8.45 4.70 1.10
N THR A 262 -7.88 5.26 0.03
CA THR A 262 -6.74 4.67 -0.70
C THR A 262 -5.53 4.53 0.21
N LYS A 263 -5.36 5.46 1.16
CA LYS A 263 -4.27 5.45 2.12
C LYS A 263 -4.39 4.32 3.15
N LEU A 264 -5.62 3.99 3.59
CA LEU A 264 -5.85 2.83 4.44
C LEU A 264 -5.39 1.55 3.76
N VAL A 265 -5.76 1.36 2.48
CA VAL A 265 -5.39 0.16 1.74
C VAL A 265 -3.87 0.04 1.60
N GLU A 266 -3.21 1.15 1.26
CA GLU A 266 -1.75 1.20 1.13
C GLU A 266 -1.05 0.92 2.48
N LEU A 267 -1.50 1.54 3.57
CA LEU A 267 -0.92 1.36 4.89
C LEU A 267 -1.18 -0.03 5.46
N PHE A 268 -2.38 -0.57 5.26
CA PHE A 268 -2.71 -1.94 5.65
C PHE A 268 -1.86 -2.94 4.87
N ALA A 269 -1.72 -2.77 3.55
CA ALA A 269 -0.85 -3.60 2.72
C ALA A 269 0.59 -3.57 3.24
N LYS A 270 1.15 -2.38 3.46
CA LYS A 270 2.51 -2.21 4.01
C LYS A 270 2.65 -2.83 5.39
N ALA A 271 1.66 -2.65 6.26
CA ALA A 271 1.64 -3.23 7.59
C ALA A 271 1.66 -4.77 7.59
N ILE A 272 1.15 -5.41 6.53
CA ILE A 272 1.17 -6.87 6.36
C ILE A 272 2.31 -7.38 5.46
N GLY A 273 3.27 -6.51 5.12
CA GLY A 273 4.44 -6.85 4.29
C GLY A 273 4.18 -6.83 2.78
N CYS A 274 3.03 -6.34 2.33
CA CYS A 274 2.71 -6.16 0.91
C CYS A 274 3.02 -4.73 0.46
N SER A 275 3.79 -4.56 -0.62
CA SER A 275 4.09 -3.24 -1.17
C SER A 275 4.13 -3.27 -2.70
N SER A 276 4.17 -2.09 -3.30
CA SER A 276 4.40 -1.98 -4.75
C SER A 276 5.81 -2.43 -5.12
N ASP A 277 6.78 -2.31 -4.20
CA ASP A 277 8.19 -2.62 -4.44
C ASP A 277 8.44 -4.13 -4.54
N ASN A 278 7.64 -4.94 -3.83
CA ASN A 278 7.69 -6.40 -3.90
C ASN A 278 6.57 -7.02 -4.77
N ASP A 279 5.87 -6.20 -5.57
CA ASP A 279 4.77 -6.61 -6.46
C ASP A 279 3.55 -7.28 -5.77
N LEU A 280 3.48 -7.29 -4.43
CA LEU A 280 2.36 -7.86 -3.67
C LEU A 280 1.19 -6.88 -3.49
N PHE A 281 1.41 -5.59 -3.75
CA PHE A 281 0.36 -4.56 -3.78
C PHE A 281 0.33 -3.84 -5.13
N LYS A 282 -0.85 -3.74 -5.74
CA LYS A 282 -1.05 -3.00 -6.99
C LYS A 282 -2.15 -1.95 -6.85
N LEU A 283 -1.79 -0.69 -7.08
CA LEU A 283 -2.75 0.40 -7.24
C LEU A 283 -3.07 0.60 -8.72
N ILE A 284 -4.35 0.56 -9.08
CA ILE A 284 -4.85 0.71 -10.45
C ILE A 284 -5.90 1.82 -10.43
N SER A 285 -5.62 2.93 -11.11
CA SER A 285 -6.60 4.01 -11.29
C SER A 285 -7.58 3.65 -12.40
N VAL A 286 -8.87 3.61 -12.07
CA VAL A 286 -9.94 3.38 -13.04
C VAL A 286 -10.07 4.60 -13.94
N LYS A 287 -10.34 4.38 -15.23
CA LYS A 287 -10.54 5.46 -16.20
C LYS A 287 -12.00 5.54 -16.65
N PRO A 288 -12.50 6.73 -17.02
CA PRO A 288 -13.91 6.92 -17.38
C PRO A 288 -14.31 6.23 -18.69
N ASP A 289 -13.35 5.88 -19.54
CA ASP A 289 -13.54 5.21 -20.83
C ASP A 289 -13.61 3.68 -20.72
N TRP A 290 -13.48 3.11 -19.51
CA TRP A 290 -13.62 1.68 -19.28
C TRP A 290 -15.07 1.22 -19.45
N ASN A 291 -15.32 0.44 -20.50
CA ASN A 291 -16.65 0.01 -20.89
C ASN A 291 -16.83 -1.52 -20.90
N ASP A 292 -15.75 -2.28 -20.82
CA ASP A 292 -15.76 -3.75 -20.78
C ASP A 292 -14.52 -4.28 -20.03
N SER A 293 -14.38 -5.60 -19.96
CA SER A 293 -13.33 -6.26 -19.18
C SER A 293 -11.93 -6.19 -19.82
N ALA A 294 -11.80 -5.63 -21.03
CA ALA A 294 -10.54 -5.59 -21.77
C ALA A 294 -9.44 -4.82 -21.01
N ASP A 295 -9.79 -3.70 -20.37
CA ASP A 295 -8.83 -2.89 -19.62
C ASP A 295 -8.28 -3.60 -18.37
N LEU A 296 -8.98 -4.61 -17.85
CA LEU A 296 -8.58 -5.35 -16.64
C LEU A 296 -7.99 -6.72 -16.92
N LEU A 297 -8.60 -7.46 -17.84
CA LEU A 297 -8.21 -8.81 -18.22
C LEU A 297 -7.24 -8.80 -19.41
N GLY A 298 -7.46 -7.91 -20.38
CA GLY A 298 -6.64 -7.82 -21.59
C GLY A 298 -7.45 -7.98 -22.87
N TYR A 299 -6.79 -7.69 -24.00
CA TYR A 299 -7.38 -7.79 -25.33
C TYR A 299 -6.34 -8.15 -26.39
N SER A 300 -6.77 -8.77 -27.48
CA SER A 300 -5.93 -9.00 -28.65
C SER A 300 -5.88 -7.74 -29.52
N ASN A 301 -4.67 -7.28 -29.84
CA ASN A 301 -4.49 -6.11 -30.69
C ASN A 301 -4.75 -6.46 -32.18
N ILE A 302 -4.66 -5.47 -33.07
CA ILE A 302 -4.90 -5.65 -34.52
C ILE A 302 -3.93 -6.63 -35.21
N ARG A 303 -2.80 -6.99 -34.58
CA ARG A 303 -1.83 -7.97 -35.09
C ARG A 303 -2.13 -9.39 -34.58
N GLY A 304 -3.12 -9.55 -33.71
CA GLY A 304 -3.44 -10.80 -33.02
C GLY A 304 -2.70 -10.98 -31.69
N ASP A 305 -1.73 -10.12 -31.34
CA ASP A 305 -0.98 -10.27 -30.10
C ASP A 305 -1.84 -9.88 -28.90
N PHE A 306 -1.96 -10.79 -27.93
CA PHE A 306 -2.72 -10.54 -26.71
C PHE A 306 -1.97 -9.59 -25.77
N GLN A 307 -2.65 -8.54 -25.33
CA GLN A 307 -2.17 -7.57 -24.36
C GLN A 307 -2.82 -7.86 -23.00
N PRO A 308 -2.09 -8.42 -22.02
CA PRO A 308 -2.67 -8.74 -20.71
C PRO A 308 -3.00 -7.45 -19.95
N GLY A 309 -4.14 -7.47 -19.25
CA GLY A 309 -4.52 -6.38 -18.35
C GLY A 309 -3.78 -6.46 -17.00
N PRO A 310 -3.73 -5.35 -16.25
CA PRO A 310 -2.96 -5.26 -15.01
C PRO A 310 -3.42 -6.23 -13.93
N ILE A 311 -4.72 -6.55 -13.86
CA ILE A 311 -5.21 -7.55 -12.90
C ILE A 311 -4.85 -8.95 -13.36
N LEU A 312 -4.93 -9.27 -14.65
CA LEU A 312 -4.56 -10.59 -15.15
C LEU A 312 -3.08 -10.91 -14.87
N GLU A 313 -2.18 -9.94 -15.06
CA GLU A 313 -0.76 -10.10 -14.68
C GLU A 313 -0.59 -10.37 -13.18
N THR A 314 -1.32 -9.65 -12.34
CA THR A 314 -1.28 -9.84 -10.88
C THR A 314 -1.79 -11.23 -10.50
N ILE A 315 -2.86 -11.70 -11.15
CA ILE A 315 -3.43 -13.05 -10.95
C ILE A 315 -2.44 -14.13 -11.33
N LYS A 316 -1.69 -13.94 -12.41
CA LYS A 316 -0.63 -14.86 -12.82
C LYS A 316 0.43 -14.99 -11.73
N LYS A 317 0.95 -13.85 -11.25
CA LYS A 317 1.95 -13.82 -10.14
C LYS A 317 1.39 -14.49 -8.88
N ALA A 318 0.18 -14.13 -8.48
CA ALA A 318 -0.50 -14.70 -7.33
C ALA A 318 -0.71 -16.22 -7.43
N SER A 319 -0.95 -16.73 -8.64
CA SER A 319 -1.09 -18.18 -8.89
C SER A 319 0.24 -18.93 -8.79
N GLU A 320 1.35 -18.27 -9.10
CA GLU A 320 2.72 -18.81 -9.01
C GLU A 320 3.29 -18.70 -7.57
N ASP A 321 2.75 -17.79 -6.75
CA ASP A 321 3.13 -17.56 -5.35
C ASP A 321 1.92 -17.61 -4.39
N PRO A 322 1.42 -18.81 -4.05
CA PRO A 322 0.23 -18.97 -3.19
C PRO A 322 0.48 -18.64 -1.70
N ALA A 323 1.74 -18.48 -1.29
CA ALA A 323 2.10 -18.26 0.11
C ALA A 323 1.85 -16.83 0.57
N ASN A 324 1.96 -15.85 -0.33
CA ASN A 324 1.80 -14.44 -0.02
C ASN A 324 0.43 -13.90 -0.47
N PRO A 325 -0.17 -12.96 0.29
CA PRO A 325 -1.37 -12.27 -0.16
C PRO A 325 -1.03 -11.19 -1.21
N TYR A 326 -1.85 -11.11 -2.25
CA TYR A 326 -1.79 -10.11 -3.32
C TYR A 326 -2.99 -9.17 -3.21
N LEU A 327 -2.72 -7.89 -2.95
CA LEU A 327 -3.75 -6.86 -2.79
C LEU A 327 -3.80 -5.96 -4.03
N VAL A 328 -4.98 -5.82 -4.62
CA VAL A 328 -5.23 -4.92 -5.75
C VAL A 328 -6.22 -3.86 -5.33
N CYS A 329 -5.78 -2.60 -5.35
CA CYS A 329 -6.60 -1.43 -5.09
C CYS A 329 -7.05 -0.79 -6.41
N LEU A 330 -8.33 -0.85 -6.72
CA LEU A 330 -8.99 -0.12 -7.80
C LEU A 330 -9.39 1.26 -7.30
N ASP A 331 -8.61 2.28 -7.63
CA ASP A 331 -8.84 3.65 -7.19
C ASP A 331 -9.91 4.33 -8.06
N GLU A 332 -10.82 5.06 -7.41
CA GLU A 332 -11.96 5.73 -8.05
C GLU A 332 -12.83 4.78 -8.89
N MET A 333 -13.17 3.63 -8.30
CA MET A 333 -13.81 2.51 -8.98
C MET A 333 -15.12 2.92 -9.69
N ASN A 334 -15.84 3.92 -9.17
CA ASN A 334 -17.09 4.45 -9.71
C ASN A 334 -16.94 5.49 -10.83
N LEU A 335 -15.72 5.83 -11.25
CA LEU A 335 -15.48 6.74 -12.37
C LEU A 335 -16.02 6.16 -13.70
N ALA A 336 -16.05 4.83 -13.80
CA ALA A 336 -16.74 4.09 -14.85
C ALA A 336 -17.84 3.19 -14.26
N ARG A 337 -18.74 2.69 -15.12
CA ARG A 337 -19.80 1.76 -14.70
C ARG A 337 -19.21 0.41 -14.30
N VAL A 338 -19.05 0.19 -13.01
CA VAL A 338 -18.44 -1.03 -12.44
C VAL A 338 -19.09 -2.31 -12.96
N GLU A 339 -20.41 -2.34 -13.11
CA GLU A 339 -21.07 -3.54 -13.63
C GLU A 339 -20.73 -3.90 -15.09
N TYR A 340 -20.07 -3.03 -15.84
CA TYR A 340 -19.65 -3.28 -17.22
C TYR A 340 -18.22 -3.81 -17.26
N TYR A 341 -17.24 -3.01 -16.85
CA TYR A 341 -15.84 -3.40 -16.94
C TYR A 341 -15.45 -4.49 -15.94
N PHE A 342 -16.16 -4.60 -14.81
CA PHE A 342 -15.91 -5.61 -13.79
C PHE A 342 -16.84 -6.83 -13.91
N SER A 343 -17.65 -6.90 -14.96
CA SER A 343 -18.72 -7.89 -15.11
C SER A 343 -18.23 -9.34 -15.07
N ASP A 344 -17.17 -9.65 -15.81
CA ASP A 344 -16.58 -10.99 -15.89
C ASP A 344 -15.97 -11.40 -14.55
N PHE A 345 -15.22 -10.49 -13.91
CA PHE A 345 -14.68 -10.71 -12.56
C PHE A 345 -15.79 -11.05 -11.55
N LEU A 346 -16.85 -10.24 -11.51
CA LEU A 346 -18.01 -10.47 -10.62
C LEU A 346 -18.71 -11.80 -10.90
N SER A 347 -18.71 -12.26 -12.15
CA SER A 347 -19.29 -13.55 -12.54
C SER A 347 -18.41 -14.70 -12.07
N LYS A 348 -17.10 -14.65 -12.34
CA LYS A 348 -16.13 -15.70 -11.97
C LYS A 348 -15.98 -15.84 -10.46
N MET A 349 -16.04 -14.74 -9.71
CA MET A 349 -16.06 -14.78 -8.24
C MET A 349 -17.22 -15.60 -7.65
N GLU A 350 -18.31 -15.83 -8.39
CA GLU A 350 -19.44 -16.66 -7.93
C GLU A 350 -19.19 -18.15 -8.07
N THR A 351 -18.17 -18.55 -8.81
CA THR A 351 -17.87 -19.96 -9.11
C THR A 351 -16.72 -20.50 -8.26
N ARG A 352 -16.37 -19.79 -7.17
CA ARG A 352 -15.40 -20.23 -6.17
C ARG A 352 -15.77 -21.61 -5.62
N HIS A 353 -14.82 -22.52 -5.66
CA HIS A 353 -14.94 -23.86 -5.12
C HIS A 353 -13.58 -24.33 -4.57
N TYR A 354 -13.60 -25.36 -3.72
CA TYR A 354 -12.39 -26.01 -3.24
C TYR A 354 -11.83 -26.94 -4.33
N ASP A 355 -10.53 -26.81 -4.58
CA ASP A 355 -9.70 -27.68 -5.44
C ASP A 355 -8.51 -28.15 -4.59
N GLY A 356 -8.69 -29.29 -3.91
CA GLY A 356 -7.79 -29.71 -2.83
C GLY A 356 -7.84 -28.70 -1.67
N ASP A 357 -6.68 -28.22 -1.24
CA ASP A 357 -6.53 -27.21 -0.17
C ASP A 357 -6.62 -25.76 -0.69
N GLN A 358 -6.75 -25.56 -1.99
CA GLN A 358 -6.83 -24.25 -2.63
C GLN A 358 -8.28 -23.89 -2.97
N ILE A 359 -8.60 -22.60 -2.99
CA ILE A 359 -9.86 -22.09 -3.54
C ILE A 359 -9.58 -21.46 -4.90
N LYS A 360 -10.33 -21.88 -5.93
CA LYS A 360 -10.25 -21.32 -7.28
C LYS A 360 -11.63 -21.08 -7.85
N THR A 361 -11.73 -20.23 -8.85
CA THR A 361 -12.95 -19.99 -9.63
C THR A 361 -12.99 -20.87 -10.89
N ASP A 362 -13.96 -20.69 -11.76
CA ASP A 362 -13.80 -21.07 -13.17
C ASP A 362 -12.71 -20.22 -13.85
N ARG A 363 -12.24 -20.67 -15.01
CA ARG A 363 -11.22 -19.97 -15.81
C ARG A 363 -11.68 -18.56 -16.17
N LEU A 364 -10.78 -17.59 -16.07
CA LEU A 364 -11.04 -16.18 -16.41
C LEU A 364 -11.21 -16.00 -17.92
N LEU A 365 -10.28 -16.58 -18.68
CA LEU A 365 -10.24 -16.55 -20.15
C LEU A 365 -10.32 -17.98 -20.69
N ASN A 366 -10.85 -18.12 -21.89
CA ASN A 366 -10.91 -19.36 -22.65
C ASN A 366 -9.86 -19.35 -23.76
N GLU A 367 -9.61 -20.51 -24.35
CA GLU A 367 -8.68 -20.64 -25.49
C GLU A 367 -9.09 -19.76 -26.68
N ASN A 368 -10.39 -19.52 -26.87
CA ASN A 368 -10.92 -18.71 -27.97
C ASN A 368 -10.73 -17.19 -27.77
N ASP A 369 -10.28 -16.75 -26.59
CA ASP A 369 -10.02 -15.33 -26.32
C ASP A 369 -8.64 -14.89 -26.86
N PHE A 370 -7.83 -15.84 -27.33
CA PHE A 370 -6.50 -15.61 -27.91
C PHE A 370 -6.54 -15.84 -29.42
N ASP A 371 -5.88 -14.96 -30.18
CA ASP A 371 -5.73 -15.16 -31.63
C ASP A 371 -4.75 -16.31 -31.91
N GLN A 372 -5.06 -17.14 -32.90
CA GLN A 372 -4.16 -18.24 -33.32
C GLN A 372 -2.81 -17.72 -33.85
N ASN A 373 -2.76 -16.46 -34.27
CA ASN A 373 -1.55 -15.80 -34.74
C ASN A 373 -0.80 -15.04 -33.64
N ASP A 374 -1.21 -15.15 -32.36
CA ASP A 374 -0.50 -14.52 -31.24
C ASP A 374 0.96 -15.00 -31.18
N SER A 375 1.89 -14.05 -31.29
CA SER A 375 3.32 -14.35 -31.33
C SER A 375 3.93 -14.63 -29.95
N ASN A 376 3.18 -14.40 -28.86
CA ASN A 376 3.70 -14.38 -27.49
C ASN A 376 3.36 -15.60 -26.63
N ASP A 377 2.74 -16.64 -27.22
CA ASP A 377 2.26 -17.84 -26.51
C ASP A 377 1.37 -17.47 -25.30
N SER A 378 0.53 -16.44 -25.48
CA SER A 378 -0.31 -15.89 -24.41
C SER A 378 -1.39 -16.88 -23.99
N GLN A 379 -1.87 -17.70 -24.92
CA GLN A 379 -2.81 -18.78 -24.62
C GLN A 379 -2.24 -19.71 -23.55
N ALA A 380 -1.00 -20.22 -23.71
CA ALA A 380 -0.41 -21.10 -22.71
C ALA A 380 -0.20 -20.41 -21.35
N LYS A 381 0.10 -19.10 -21.36
CA LYS A 381 0.35 -18.31 -20.15
C LYS A 381 -0.92 -17.95 -19.38
N TYR A 382 -2.04 -17.70 -20.07
CA TYR A 382 -3.20 -17.04 -19.45
C TYR A 382 -4.52 -17.82 -19.54
N SER A 383 -4.68 -18.77 -20.47
CA SER A 383 -5.96 -19.49 -20.67
C SER A 383 -6.38 -20.39 -19.51
N ASN A 384 -5.43 -20.82 -18.66
CA ASN A 384 -5.69 -21.67 -17.50
C ASN A 384 -5.71 -20.87 -16.18
N LEU A 385 -5.75 -19.53 -16.24
CA LEU A 385 -5.79 -18.73 -15.02
C LEU A 385 -7.19 -18.71 -14.39
N HIS A 386 -7.19 -18.84 -13.08
CA HIS A 386 -8.34 -18.74 -12.19
C HIS A 386 -8.10 -17.58 -11.23
N ILE A 387 -9.14 -17.08 -10.56
CA ILE A 387 -8.92 -16.16 -9.44
C ILE A 387 -8.41 -17.01 -8.25
N PRO A 388 -7.17 -16.80 -7.78
CA PRO A 388 -6.60 -17.59 -6.71
C PRO A 388 -7.08 -17.10 -5.34
N ASP A 389 -6.90 -17.92 -4.30
CA ASP A 389 -7.37 -17.65 -2.94
C ASP A 389 -6.50 -16.70 -2.12
N ASN A 390 -5.44 -16.19 -2.74
CA ASN A 390 -4.55 -15.17 -2.22
C ASN A 390 -4.70 -13.81 -2.90
N LEU A 391 -5.66 -13.64 -3.82
CA LEU A 391 -5.97 -12.34 -4.42
C LEU A 391 -7.09 -11.63 -3.64
N TYR A 392 -6.85 -10.39 -3.24
CA TYR A 392 -7.80 -9.53 -2.54
C TYR A 392 -8.02 -8.23 -3.31
N LEU A 393 -9.28 -7.91 -3.59
CA LEU A 393 -9.66 -6.75 -4.38
C LEU A 393 -10.28 -5.68 -3.48
N ILE A 394 -9.80 -4.45 -3.59
CA ILE A 394 -10.33 -3.30 -2.84
C ILE A 394 -10.66 -2.20 -3.82
N GLY A 395 -11.89 -1.71 -3.82
CA GLY A 395 -12.31 -0.56 -4.63
C GLY A 395 -12.51 0.68 -3.77
N THR A 396 -11.93 1.82 -4.13
CA THR A 396 -12.21 3.10 -3.45
C THR A 396 -13.23 3.91 -4.24
N VAL A 397 -14.10 4.63 -3.54
CA VAL A 397 -15.26 5.29 -4.13
C VAL A 397 -15.43 6.67 -3.50
N ASN A 398 -15.48 7.69 -4.35
CA ASN A 398 -15.80 9.05 -3.93
C ASN A 398 -17.30 9.28 -4.05
N MET A 399 -17.96 9.59 -2.93
CA MET A 399 -19.43 9.67 -2.77
C MET A 399 -20.02 11.03 -3.13
N ASP A 400 -19.23 12.08 -2.97
CA ASP A 400 -19.52 13.49 -3.24
C ASP A 400 -19.63 13.82 -4.74
N GLU A 401 -18.88 13.11 -5.57
CA GLU A 401 -18.81 13.33 -7.02
C GLU A 401 -19.42 12.19 -7.85
N THR A 402 -20.12 11.23 -7.22
CA THR A 402 -20.53 9.98 -7.88
C THR A 402 -21.29 10.22 -9.18
N THR A 403 -20.69 9.82 -10.29
CA THR A 403 -21.32 9.84 -11.62
C THR A 403 -22.21 8.61 -11.84
N HIS A 404 -21.87 7.48 -11.20
CA HIS A 404 -22.59 6.21 -11.34
C HIS A 404 -22.82 5.51 -9.98
N PRO A 405 -24.09 5.30 -9.56
CA PRO A 405 -24.39 4.53 -8.35
C PRO A 405 -24.12 3.04 -8.55
N PHE A 406 -23.74 2.32 -7.49
CA PHE A 406 -23.54 0.88 -7.58
C PHE A 406 -24.83 0.12 -7.81
N SER A 407 -24.79 -0.79 -8.78
CA SER A 407 -25.87 -1.77 -8.96
C SER A 407 -25.89 -2.78 -7.81
N LYS A 408 -27.08 -3.34 -7.52
CA LYS A 408 -27.22 -4.44 -6.55
C LYS A 408 -26.31 -5.64 -6.89
N LYS A 409 -26.00 -5.85 -8.18
CA LYS A 409 -25.08 -6.91 -8.63
C LYS A 409 -23.69 -6.74 -8.03
N VAL A 410 -23.18 -5.51 -7.95
CA VAL A 410 -21.88 -5.21 -7.35
C VAL A 410 -21.97 -5.34 -5.82
N LEU A 411 -22.97 -4.70 -5.21
CA LEU A 411 -23.15 -4.69 -3.76
C LEU A 411 -23.35 -6.10 -3.17
N ASP A 412 -24.03 -7.00 -3.88
CA ASP A 412 -24.22 -8.41 -3.46
C ASP A 412 -22.92 -9.23 -3.43
N ARG A 413 -21.84 -8.70 -4.01
CA ARG A 413 -20.56 -9.42 -4.16
C ARG A 413 -19.41 -8.76 -3.41
N ALA A 414 -19.64 -7.60 -2.79
CA ALA A 414 -18.66 -6.85 -2.04
C ALA A 414 -19.09 -6.63 -0.58
N ASN A 415 -18.12 -6.47 0.31
CA ASN A 415 -18.34 -5.79 1.60
C ASN A 415 -18.15 -4.28 1.40
N THR A 416 -18.99 -3.43 2.00
CA THR A 416 -18.89 -1.97 1.81
C THR A 416 -18.64 -1.24 3.11
N ILE A 417 -17.51 -0.57 3.26
CA ILE A 417 -17.15 0.19 4.45
C ILE A 417 -17.24 1.68 4.14
N GLU A 418 -18.00 2.40 4.95
CA GLU A 418 -18.22 3.83 4.79
C GLU A 418 -17.25 4.67 5.66
N PHE A 419 -16.63 5.69 5.06
CA PHE A 419 -15.66 6.61 5.65
C PHE A 419 -16.27 8.00 5.78
N ASN A 420 -17.04 8.19 6.85
CA ASN A 420 -17.74 9.46 7.11
C ASN A 420 -17.23 10.21 8.34
N GLN A 421 -16.50 9.54 9.23
CA GLN A 421 -15.96 10.16 10.43
C GLN A 421 -14.57 10.72 10.13
N ILE A 422 -14.47 12.05 10.08
CA ILE A 422 -13.20 12.78 9.94
C ILE A 422 -12.89 13.40 11.30
N ASP A 423 -11.91 12.85 12.01
CA ASP A 423 -11.36 13.47 13.20
C ASP A 423 -10.04 14.16 12.86
N LEU A 424 -10.10 15.48 12.67
CA LEU A 424 -8.92 16.31 12.39
C LEU A 424 -8.04 16.51 13.64
N THR A 425 -8.50 16.14 14.83
CA THR A 425 -7.81 16.31 16.11
C THR A 425 -7.15 15.05 16.62
N ALA A 426 -7.44 13.89 16.03
CA ALA A 426 -6.87 12.61 16.42
C ALA A 426 -5.33 12.61 16.45
N PHE A 427 -4.66 13.49 15.70
CA PHE A 427 -3.20 13.60 15.74
C PHE A 427 -2.61 14.30 16.98
N LEU A 428 -3.44 15.01 17.75
CA LEU A 428 -2.97 15.77 18.91
C LEU A 428 -2.88 14.92 20.17
N GLU A 429 -3.62 13.82 20.22
CA GLU A 429 -3.78 13.00 21.42
C GLU A 429 -2.87 11.76 21.41
N GLU A 430 -2.03 11.62 20.39
CA GLU A 430 -1.29 10.39 20.14
C GLU A 430 0.22 10.52 20.24
N ASP A 431 0.81 9.53 20.92
CA ASP A 431 2.25 9.32 20.94
C ASP A 431 2.68 8.55 19.68
N TYR A 432 3.34 9.26 18.76
CA TYR A 432 3.90 8.72 17.52
C TYR A 432 5.32 8.18 17.67
N SER A 433 5.87 8.14 18.88
CA SER A 433 7.24 7.64 19.13
C SER A 433 7.38 6.12 19.04
N VAL A 434 6.25 5.39 18.90
CA VAL A 434 6.24 3.93 18.78
C VAL A 434 6.89 3.52 17.46
N GLN A 435 8.09 2.93 17.53
CA GLN A 435 8.66 2.20 16.42
C GLN A 435 7.83 0.93 16.19
N ALA A 436 7.13 0.86 15.06
CA ALA A 436 6.37 -0.32 14.67
C ALA A 436 6.83 -0.78 13.28
N GLN A 437 7.26 -2.03 13.20
CA GLN A 437 7.68 -2.66 11.96
C GLN A 437 6.48 -3.27 11.23
N SER A 438 6.61 -3.43 9.91
CA SER A 438 5.64 -4.20 9.13
C SER A 438 5.69 -5.67 9.53
N LEU A 439 4.52 -6.29 9.67
CA LEU A 439 4.36 -7.71 9.93
C LEU A 439 4.29 -8.45 8.60
N LYS A 440 5.27 -9.27 8.22
CA LYS A 440 5.14 -10.13 7.04
C LYS A 440 4.16 -11.27 7.34
N VAL A 441 3.00 -11.29 6.67
CA VAL A 441 1.98 -12.33 6.87
C VAL A 441 1.92 -13.34 5.72
N ASN A 442 1.65 -14.60 6.04
CA ASN A 442 1.23 -15.60 5.05
C ASN A 442 -0.24 -15.38 4.64
N ASN A 443 -0.62 -15.80 3.42
CA ASN A 443 -1.99 -15.72 2.92
C ASN A 443 -3.02 -16.34 3.88
N GLN A 444 -2.66 -17.35 4.68
CA GLN A 444 -3.54 -17.95 5.68
C GLN A 444 -4.16 -16.92 6.65
N PHE A 445 -3.48 -15.79 6.88
CA PHE A 445 -4.01 -14.68 7.69
C PHE A 445 -5.32 -14.12 7.13
N LEU A 446 -5.39 -13.91 5.81
CA LEU A 446 -6.53 -13.33 5.10
C LEU A 446 -7.42 -14.37 4.40
N LYS A 447 -6.93 -15.60 4.18
CA LYS A 447 -7.69 -16.64 3.48
C LYS A 447 -8.96 -17.01 4.26
N THR A 448 -10.09 -17.10 3.56
CA THR A 448 -11.36 -17.56 4.16
C THR A 448 -11.28 -19.03 4.57
N GLU A 449 -11.88 -19.37 5.70
CA GLU A 449 -12.03 -20.76 6.15
C GLU A 449 -13.23 -21.45 5.50
N TYR A 450 -14.29 -20.68 5.19
CA TYR A 450 -15.57 -21.20 4.73
C TYR A 450 -15.97 -20.61 3.37
N LEU A 451 -16.56 -21.44 2.51
CA LEU A 451 -17.21 -21.00 1.27
C LEU A 451 -18.73 -21.15 1.32
N ASN A 452 -19.24 -22.16 2.04
CA ASN A 452 -20.68 -22.43 2.14
C ASN A 452 -21.10 -22.60 3.60
N LEU A 453 -22.34 -22.23 3.92
CA LEU A 453 -22.85 -22.37 5.29
C LEU A 453 -22.82 -23.81 5.80
N LYS A 454 -22.97 -24.81 4.91
CA LYS A 454 -22.86 -26.23 5.27
C LYS A 454 -21.50 -26.61 5.87
N ASP A 455 -20.46 -25.87 5.52
CA ASP A 455 -19.08 -26.10 5.99
C ASP A 455 -18.93 -25.56 7.43
N LEU A 456 -19.67 -24.49 7.77
CA LEU A 456 -19.69 -23.84 9.08
C LEU A 456 -20.65 -24.53 10.09
N LEU A 457 -21.80 -25.01 9.61
CA LEU A 457 -22.89 -25.54 10.45
C LEU A 457 -22.46 -26.61 11.47
N PRO A 458 -21.61 -27.60 11.15
CA PRO A 458 -21.23 -28.64 12.11
C PRO A 458 -20.50 -28.09 13.34
N ALA A 459 -19.69 -27.05 13.18
CA ALA A 459 -18.88 -26.49 14.25
C ALA A 459 -19.62 -25.38 15.03
N LYS A 460 -20.51 -24.61 14.37
CA LYS A 460 -21.06 -23.35 14.91
C LYS A 460 -22.58 -23.26 14.84
N LYS A 461 -23.29 -24.40 14.89
CA LYS A 461 -24.75 -24.49 14.69
C LYS A 461 -25.57 -23.46 15.49
N ASP A 462 -25.32 -23.34 16.79
CA ASP A 462 -26.11 -22.48 17.66
C ASP A 462 -25.92 -20.99 17.32
N GLU A 463 -24.69 -20.60 16.99
CA GLU A 463 -24.39 -19.22 16.60
C GLU A 463 -25.00 -18.89 15.25
N VAL A 464 -24.86 -19.80 14.27
CA VAL A 464 -25.49 -19.67 12.95
C VAL A 464 -27.01 -19.55 13.06
N GLN A 465 -27.64 -20.35 13.91
CA GLN A 465 -29.07 -20.31 14.13
C GLN A 465 -29.49 -18.94 14.68
N ARG A 466 -28.85 -18.46 15.75
CA ARG A 466 -29.17 -17.18 16.38
C ARG A 466 -29.01 -16.00 15.42
N THR A 467 -27.88 -15.95 14.70
CA THR A 467 -27.57 -14.89 13.73
C THR A 467 -28.55 -14.91 12.56
N THR A 468 -28.90 -16.10 12.06
CA THR A 468 -29.89 -16.24 10.98
C THR A 468 -31.30 -15.86 11.43
N GLU A 469 -31.71 -16.19 12.66
CA GLU A 469 -33.00 -15.78 13.22
C GLU A 469 -33.11 -14.25 13.38
N GLU A 470 -32.03 -13.59 13.80
CA GLU A 470 -31.94 -12.14 13.89
C GLU A 470 -32.05 -11.50 12.49
N LEU A 471 -31.28 -12.02 11.52
CA LEU A 471 -31.32 -11.56 10.12
C LEU A 471 -32.70 -11.76 9.49
N GLU A 472 -33.38 -12.86 9.79
CA GLU A 472 -34.74 -13.13 9.27
C GLU A 472 -35.77 -12.12 9.81
N ARG A 473 -35.59 -11.61 11.03
CA ARG A 473 -36.45 -10.52 11.55
C ARG A 473 -36.25 -9.22 10.76
N LEU A 474 -35.00 -8.85 10.48
CA LEU A 474 -34.69 -7.72 9.59
C LEU A 474 -35.25 -7.94 8.17
N ASN A 475 -35.09 -9.15 7.65
CA ASN A 475 -35.50 -9.51 6.30
C ASN A 475 -37.01 -9.37 6.08
N LYS A 476 -37.82 -9.63 7.12
CA LYS A 476 -39.28 -9.42 7.09
C LYS A 476 -39.65 -7.95 6.89
N ILE A 477 -38.89 -7.01 7.47
CA ILE A 477 -39.09 -5.57 7.28
C ILE A 477 -38.74 -5.20 5.84
N LEU A 478 -37.55 -5.61 5.38
CA LEU A 478 -37.04 -5.30 4.03
C LEU A 478 -37.92 -5.86 2.89
N LYS A 479 -38.60 -6.98 3.14
CA LYS A 479 -39.50 -7.64 2.17
C LYS A 479 -40.61 -6.72 1.69
N LYS A 480 -41.05 -5.74 2.50
CA LYS A 480 -42.12 -4.79 2.13
C LYS A 480 -41.78 -3.94 0.90
N ALA A 481 -40.49 -3.65 0.67
CA ALA A 481 -40.01 -2.91 -0.50
C ALA A 481 -39.26 -3.79 -1.52
N ASN A 482 -39.38 -5.13 -1.43
CA ASN A 482 -38.58 -6.06 -2.24
C ASN A 482 -37.05 -5.87 -2.07
N LEU A 483 -36.61 -5.54 -0.85
CA LEU A 483 -35.20 -5.33 -0.52
C LEU A 483 -34.58 -6.49 0.27
N GLN A 484 -35.29 -7.63 0.36
CA GLN A 484 -34.83 -8.80 1.10
C GLN A 484 -33.41 -9.24 0.72
N VAL A 485 -32.69 -9.76 1.70
CA VAL A 485 -31.38 -10.39 1.52
C VAL A 485 -31.54 -11.85 1.12
N GLY A 486 -30.63 -12.31 0.25
CA GLY A 486 -30.60 -13.68 -0.23
C GLY A 486 -29.69 -14.59 0.60
N TYR A 487 -29.62 -15.87 0.21
CA TYR A 487 -28.81 -16.88 0.90
C TYR A 487 -27.32 -16.54 0.96
N ARG A 488 -26.77 -15.93 -0.09
CA ARG A 488 -25.36 -15.53 -0.12
C ARG A 488 -25.03 -14.51 0.98
N ILE A 489 -25.84 -13.46 1.10
CA ILE A 489 -25.65 -12.43 2.12
C ILE A 489 -25.79 -13.05 3.52
N ARG A 490 -26.78 -13.94 3.72
CA ARG A 490 -26.89 -14.69 4.97
C ARG A 490 -25.60 -15.45 5.30
N ASP A 491 -25.05 -16.18 4.34
CA ASP A 491 -23.85 -17.00 4.56
C ASP A 491 -22.65 -16.11 4.90
N GLU A 492 -22.45 -15.02 4.15
CA GLU A 492 -21.38 -14.03 4.38
C GLU A 492 -21.47 -13.39 5.78
N ILE A 493 -22.67 -12.97 6.20
CA ILE A 493 -22.91 -12.44 7.56
C ILE A 493 -22.53 -13.48 8.61
N ASN A 494 -22.91 -14.75 8.43
CA ASN A 494 -22.56 -15.80 9.39
C ASN A 494 -21.05 -16.06 9.45
N PHE A 495 -20.35 -16.05 8.31
CA PHE A 495 -18.89 -16.15 8.29
C PHE A 495 -18.25 -14.99 9.05
N TYR A 496 -18.71 -13.76 8.81
CA TYR A 496 -18.22 -12.57 9.50
C TYR A 496 -18.41 -12.64 11.01
N ILE A 497 -19.62 -12.96 11.48
CA ILE A 497 -19.91 -13.05 12.91
C ILE A 497 -19.05 -14.12 13.59
N VAL A 498 -18.94 -15.31 12.99
CA VAL A 498 -18.13 -16.38 13.59
C VAL A 498 -16.66 -16.00 13.65
N GLU A 499 -16.10 -15.47 12.56
CA GLU A 499 -14.70 -15.04 12.50
C GLU A 499 -14.40 -13.93 13.52
N ALA A 500 -15.32 -12.97 13.68
CA ALA A 500 -15.18 -11.89 14.65
C ALA A 500 -15.15 -12.40 16.09
N LEU A 501 -16.02 -13.36 16.42
CA LEU A 501 -16.13 -13.93 17.75
C LEU A 501 -14.99 -14.89 18.08
N ASP A 502 -14.65 -15.80 17.17
CA ASP A 502 -13.62 -16.82 17.38
C ASP A 502 -12.22 -16.21 17.57
N LYS A 503 -11.98 -15.06 16.96
CA LYS A 503 -10.73 -14.30 17.09
C LYS A 503 -10.79 -13.17 18.10
N GLU A 504 -11.91 -13.04 18.81
CA GLU A 504 -12.14 -12.01 19.83
C GLU A 504 -11.87 -10.58 19.33
N LEU A 505 -12.23 -10.31 18.06
CA LEU A 505 -12.02 -9.02 17.42
C LEU A 505 -13.16 -8.05 17.71
N LEU A 506 -14.41 -8.53 17.64
CA LEU A 506 -15.61 -7.76 17.90
C LEU A 506 -16.59 -8.60 18.71
N ASP A 507 -17.36 -7.96 19.58
CA ASP A 507 -18.52 -8.62 20.18
C ASP A 507 -19.63 -8.84 19.13
N LYS A 508 -20.57 -9.73 19.45
CA LYS A 508 -21.62 -10.15 18.53
C LYS A 508 -22.47 -8.99 18.02
N ASN A 509 -22.85 -8.05 18.88
CA ASN A 509 -23.75 -6.97 18.48
C ASN A 509 -23.00 -5.96 17.60
N THR A 510 -21.77 -5.60 17.97
CA THR A 510 -20.92 -4.75 17.13
C THR A 510 -20.66 -5.39 15.77
N ALA A 511 -20.32 -6.68 15.72
CA ALA A 511 -20.10 -7.39 14.47
C ALA A 511 -21.34 -7.42 13.56
N PHE A 512 -22.53 -7.62 14.16
CA PHE A 512 -23.79 -7.62 13.41
C PHE A 512 -24.21 -6.23 12.96
N ASP A 513 -23.94 -5.19 13.76
CA ASP A 513 -24.12 -3.79 13.39
C ASP A 513 -23.30 -3.43 12.14
N LYS A 514 -22.02 -3.82 12.13
CA LYS A 514 -21.14 -3.64 10.96
C LYS A 514 -21.68 -4.36 9.72
N GLU A 515 -22.19 -5.58 9.86
CA GLU A 515 -22.76 -6.32 8.72
C GLU A 515 -24.09 -5.73 8.22
N ILE A 516 -24.91 -5.14 9.10
CA ILE A 516 -26.10 -4.39 8.68
C ILE A 516 -25.68 -3.21 7.81
N LEU A 517 -24.68 -2.44 8.24
CA LEU A 517 -24.12 -1.32 7.48
C LEU A 517 -23.46 -1.75 6.17
N GLN A 518 -22.81 -2.91 6.12
CA GLN A 518 -22.08 -3.39 4.94
C GLN A 518 -22.97 -4.10 3.91
N LYS A 519 -24.00 -4.81 4.34
CA LYS A 519 -24.76 -5.72 3.47
C LYS A 519 -26.24 -5.39 3.34
N VAL A 520 -26.82 -4.71 4.33
CA VAL A 520 -28.27 -4.49 4.39
C VAL A 520 -28.62 -3.07 3.96
N LEU A 521 -28.13 -2.07 4.69
CA LEU A 521 -28.47 -0.67 4.47
C LEU A 521 -28.04 -0.10 3.11
N PRO A 522 -26.91 -0.51 2.50
CA PRO A 522 -26.48 -0.03 1.17
C PRO A 522 -27.49 -0.28 0.05
N ARG A 523 -28.45 -1.19 0.27
CA ARG A 523 -29.51 -1.56 -0.68
C ARG A 523 -30.72 -0.63 -0.61
N ILE A 524 -30.82 0.19 0.44
CA ILE A 524 -31.98 1.04 0.72
C ILE A 524 -31.76 2.41 0.08
N GLN A 525 -32.59 2.71 -0.92
CA GLN A 525 -32.65 4.01 -1.56
C GLN A 525 -34.04 4.24 -2.17
N GLY A 526 -34.45 5.50 -2.27
CA GLY A 526 -35.70 5.87 -2.94
C GLY A 526 -36.43 7.04 -2.27
N SER A 527 -37.56 7.41 -2.88
CA SER A 527 -38.45 8.50 -2.47
C SER A 527 -39.87 8.03 -2.11
N SER A 528 -40.12 6.71 -2.13
CA SER A 528 -41.47 6.18 -1.89
C SER A 528 -41.83 6.14 -0.40
N ALA A 529 -43.12 6.25 -0.08
CA ALA A 529 -43.61 6.15 1.29
C ALA A 529 -43.24 4.82 1.98
N ILE A 530 -43.13 3.73 1.21
CA ILE A 530 -42.71 2.41 1.70
C ILE A 530 -41.26 2.45 2.20
N ILE A 531 -40.38 3.25 1.57
CA ILE A 531 -39.00 3.42 2.06
C ILE A 531 -39.01 4.10 3.42
N LYS A 532 -39.81 5.16 3.61
CA LYS A 532 -39.96 5.81 4.92
C LYS A 532 -40.47 4.85 5.99
N GLU A 533 -41.48 4.04 5.67
CA GLU A 533 -42.02 3.01 6.58
C GLU A 533 -40.92 2.03 7.02
N ILE A 534 -40.14 1.51 6.08
CA ILE A 534 -39.04 0.59 6.38
C ILE A 534 -37.95 1.25 7.22
N LEU A 535 -37.58 2.51 6.94
CA LEU A 535 -36.60 3.22 7.76
C LEU A 535 -37.06 3.34 9.21
N LEU A 536 -38.33 3.69 9.44
CA LEU A 536 -38.88 3.78 10.80
C LEU A 536 -38.94 2.41 11.49
N GLU A 537 -39.34 1.35 10.79
CA GLU A 537 -39.37 -0.01 11.36
C GLU A 537 -37.98 -0.57 11.66
N LEU A 538 -36.99 -0.26 10.82
CA LEU A 538 -35.59 -0.60 11.10
C LEU A 538 -35.08 0.17 12.32
N PHE A 539 -35.38 1.46 12.42
CA PHE A 539 -35.02 2.25 13.59
C PHE A 539 -35.62 1.65 14.88
N ASP A 540 -36.92 1.32 14.86
CA ASP A 540 -37.61 0.66 15.97
C ASP A 540 -36.99 -0.70 16.32
N PHE A 541 -36.57 -1.47 15.32
CA PHE A 541 -35.86 -2.73 15.54
C PHE A 541 -34.50 -2.52 16.25
N PHE A 542 -33.81 -1.42 15.98
CA PHE A 542 -32.50 -1.11 16.58
C PHE A 542 -32.59 -0.49 17.98
N SER A 543 -33.61 0.34 18.22
CA SER A 543 -33.83 1.07 19.47
C SER A 543 -34.73 0.34 20.48
N GLY A 544 -35.60 -0.56 20.01
CA GLY A 544 -36.74 -1.05 20.79
C GLY A 544 -37.87 -0.03 20.98
N SER A 545 -37.91 1.04 20.17
CA SER A 545 -38.95 2.07 20.18
C SER A 545 -40.15 1.73 19.28
N SER A 546 -41.09 2.68 19.12
CA SER A 546 -42.33 2.51 18.34
C SER A 546 -42.65 3.70 17.43
N PHE A 547 -41.65 4.34 16.82
CA PHE A 547 -41.83 5.48 15.91
C PHE A 547 -42.59 5.12 14.63
N SER A 548 -42.51 3.86 14.17
CA SER A 548 -43.22 3.37 12.98
C SER A 548 -44.75 3.47 13.05
N GLN A 549 -45.32 3.59 14.26
CA GLN A 549 -46.75 3.76 14.47
C GLN A 549 -47.21 5.22 14.44
N GLU A 550 -46.26 6.16 14.40
CA GLU A 550 -46.54 7.59 14.47
C GLU A 550 -46.69 8.21 13.08
N ASN A 551 -47.52 9.25 12.98
CA ASN A 551 -47.74 10.00 11.75
C ASN A 551 -46.95 11.31 11.73
N GLY A 552 -46.59 11.79 10.54
CA GLY A 552 -45.98 13.10 10.33
C GLY A 552 -44.49 13.06 10.04
N GLN A 553 -43.83 14.20 10.21
CA GLN A 553 -42.37 14.33 10.10
C GLN A 553 -41.74 13.93 11.44
N LEU A 554 -40.88 12.91 11.40
CA LEU A 554 -40.32 12.29 12.60
C LEU A 554 -38.78 12.39 12.65
N SER A 555 -38.12 12.82 11.57
CA SER A 555 -36.66 12.89 11.47
C SER A 555 -35.99 13.55 12.66
N ASN A 556 -36.42 14.76 13.05
CA ASN A 556 -35.86 15.49 14.19
C ASN A 556 -36.06 14.75 15.53
N ARG A 557 -37.20 14.07 15.71
CA ARG A 557 -37.48 13.31 16.94
C ARG A 557 -36.64 12.04 16.99
N VAL A 558 -36.52 11.33 15.88
CA VAL A 558 -35.68 10.15 15.72
C VAL A 558 -34.21 10.52 15.98
N TRP A 559 -33.73 11.62 15.40
CA TRP A 559 -32.36 12.13 15.60
C TRP A 559 -32.09 12.50 17.06
N ASN A 560 -32.97 13.29 17.69
CA ASN A 560 -32.83 13.67 19.09
C ASN A 560 -32.90 12.45 20.02
N TYR A 561 -33.76 11.48 19.70
CA TYR A 561 -33.85 10.24 20.46
C TYR A 561 -32.56 9.42 20.35
N TYR A 562 -31.98 9.29 19.14
CA TYR A 562 -30.68 8.66 18.95
C TYR A 562 -29.60 9.35 19.79
N GLN A 563 -29.44 10.67 19.67
CA GLN A 563 -28.42 11.43 20.42
C GLN A 563 -28.55 11.28 21.95
N ALA A 564 -29.77 11.19 22.46
CA ALA A 564 -30.00 11.07 23.90
C ALA A 564 -29.78 9.63 24.45
N ASN A 565 -29.73 8.62 23.58
CA ASN A 565 -29.79 7.21 23.99
C ASN A 565 -28.72 6.33 23.33
N GLN A 566 -27.67 6.89 22.73
CA GLN A 566 -26.67 6.17 21.92
C GLN A 566 -26.19 4.85 22.55
N GLU A 567 -25.79 4.88 23.82
CA GLU A 567 -25.25 3.71 24.54
C GLU A 567 -26.28 2.59 24.80
N SER A 568 -27.57 2.87 24.65
CA SER A 568 -28.65 1.90 24.89
C SER A 568 -29.08 1.13 23.63
N PHE A 569 -28.64 1.58 22.44
CA PHE A 569 -28.98 0.91 21.19
C PHE A 569 -28.27 -0.43 21.09
N LYS A 570 -28.98 -1.43 20.58
CA LYS A 570 -28.36 -2.72 20.27
C LYS A 570 -27.39 -2.62 19.09
N TYR A 571 -27.72 -1.76 18.13
CA TYR A 571 -26.96 -1.51 16.89
C TYR A 571 -26.86 0.01 16.67
N PRO A 572 -25.99 0.71 17.43
CA PRO A 572 -25.93 2.17 17.45
C PRO A 572 -25.56 2.78 16.09
N GLU A 573 -24.62 2.21 15.34
CA GLU A 573 -24.16 2.80 14.08
C GLU A 573 -25.21 2.65 12.98
N SER A 574 -25.89 1.51 12.90
CA SER A 574 -27.04 1.33 12.01
C SER A 574 -28.18 2.27 12.36
N ALA A 575 -28.44 2.52 13.64
CA ALA A 575 -29.47 3.46 14.08
C ALA A 575 -29.13 4.90 13.69
N GLU A 576 -27.88 5.32 13.87
CA GLU A 576 -27.39 6.62 13.40
C GLU A 576 -27.64 6.80 11.90
N LYS A 577 -27.23 5.79 11.12
CA LYS A 577 -27.36 5.84 9.66
C LYS A 577 -28.82 5.93 9.24
N ILE A 578 -29.72 5.15 9.84
CA ILE A 578 -31.15 5.23 9.58
C ILE A 578 -31.70 6.62 9.96
N ALA A 579 -31.32 7.18 11.11
CA ALA A 579 -31.78 8.50 11.53
C ALA A 579 -31.38 9.58 10.52
N TYR A 580 -30.13 9.53 10.04
CA TYR A 580 -29.63 10.41 9.00
C TYR A 580 -30.37 10.20 7.65
N MET A 581 -30.57 8.95 7.22
CA MET A 581 -31.32 8.64 6.00
C MET A 581 -32.77 9.11 6.06
N LEU A 582 -33.42 9.01 7.22
CA LEU A 582 -34.79 9.50 7.43
C LEU A 582 -34.86 11.03 7.34
N ARG A 583 -33.87 11.73 7.90
CA ARG A 583 -33.75 13.18 7.78
C ARG A 583 -33.65 13.60 6.31
N ARG A 584 -32.74 12.99 5.55
CA ARG A 584 -32.62 13.20 4.09
C ARG A 584 -33.93 12.94 3.35
N PHE A 585 -34.62 11.84 3.67
CA PHE A 585 -35.90 11.53 3.05
C PHE A 585 -36.95 12.64 3.26
N GLU A 586 -37.03 13.20 4.47
CA GLU A 586 -38.02 14.23 4.81
C GLU A 586 -37.64 15.64 4.33
N GLU A 587 -36.35 15.97 4.30
CA GLU A 587 -35.82 17.26 3.83
C GLU A 587 -35.72 17.32 2.29
N ASP A 588 -35.15 16.29 1.67
CA ASP A 588 -34.81 16.27 0.24
C ASP A 588 -35.84 15.48 -0.60
N GLY A 589 -36.77 14.77 0.03
CA GLY A 589 -37.77 13.93 -0.66
C GLY A 589 -37.20 12.63 -1.26
N PHE A 590 -35.91 12.36 -1.03
CA PHE A 590 -35.21 11.16 -1.48
C PHE A 590 -34.15 10.80 -0.44
N THR A 591 -33.87 9.51 -0.29
CA THR A 591 -32.77 9.04 0.55
C THR A 591 -32.00 7.93 -0.13
N SER A 592 -30.73 7.84 0.21
CA SER A 592 -29.83 6.77 -0.19
C SER A 592 -28.86 6.56 0.95
N TYR A 593 -28.41 5.32 1.14
CA TYR A 593 -27.30 5.03 2.05
C TYR A 593 -26.03 5.82 1.68
N TRP A 594 -25.90 6.19 0.41
CA TRP A 594 -24.72 6.75 -0.21
C TRP A 594 -24.63 8.29 -0.22
N LEU A 595 -25.67 9.01 0.21
CA LEU A 595 -25.81 10.48 0.06
C LEU A 595 -25.80 11.24 1.39
#